data_AF-A0AA42WSM0-F1
#
_entry.id   AF-A0AA42WSM0-F1
#
_cell.length_a   1.000
_cell.length_b   1.000
_cell.length_c   1.000
_cell.angle_alpha   90.00
_cell.angle_beta   90.00
_cell.angle_gamma   90.00
#
_symmetry.space_group_name_H-M   'P 1'
#
loop_
_entity.id
_entity.type
_entity.pdbx_description
1 polymer ?
#
loop_
_entity_poly.entity_id
_entity_poly.type
_entity_poly.pdbx_seq_one_letter_code
_entity_poly.pdbx_strand_id
1 'polypeptide(L)'
;MKAVHGNIDGPLALDEDIALYGRISGGATVRSGKRFILHGTIAGDLRVEKDARAVVRGTVAGRIYNDGGRVELFGMADAIASNSHDGVTIIDPAAHVLGGGKHRSAAFRRSGTRHLPL
;
A
#
# COMPACT_ATOMS: atom_id res chain seq x y z
N MET A 1 -5.90 16.71 -4.99
CA MET A 1 -5.58 15.81 -3.87
C MET A 1 -6.58 16.03 -2.73
N LYS A 2 -7.23 14.97 -2.26
CA LYS A 2 -8.28 14.96 -1.23
C LYS A 2 -7.71 14.54 0.13
N ALA A 3 -8.07 15.24 1.20
CA ALA A 3 -7.70 14.84 2.56
C ALA A 3 -8.80 13.97 3.17
N VAL A 4 -8.43 12.82 3.73
CA VAL A 4 -9.34 11.88 4.37
C VAL A 4 -8.90 11.64 5.80
N HIS A 5 -9.85 11.66 6.73
CA HIS A 5 -9.62 11.49 8.16
C HIS A 5 -10.44 10.30 8.68
N GLY A 6 -9.96 9.66 9.75
CA GLY A 6 -10.69 8.58 10.43
C GLY A 6 -10.35 7.17 9.93
N ASN A 7 -11.20 6.21 10.28
CA ASN A 7 -10.97 4.79 9.98
C ASN A 7 -11.72 4.40 8.70
N ILE A 8 -11.05 3.67 7.82
CA ILE A 8 -11.61 3.13 6.59
C ILE A 8 -11.43 1.61 6.62
N ASP A 9 -12.50 0.89 6.32
CA ASP A 9 -12.42 -0.56 6.20
C ASP A 9 -11.72 -0.96 4.91
N GLY A 10 -10.64 -1.73 5.07
CA GLY A 10 -9.85 -2.26 3.95
C GLY A 10 -10.22 -3.70 3.58
N PRO A 11 -9.70 -4.22 2.45
CA PRO A 11 -8.72 -3.57 1.57
C PRO A 11 -9.33 -2.50 0.66
N LEU A 12 -8.56 -1.44 0.41
CA LEU A 12 -9.03 -0.27 -0.36
C LEU A 12 -8.23 -0.07 -1.66
N ALA A 13 -8.93 0.15 -2.77
CA ALA A 13 -8.32 0.68 -3.99
C ALA A 13 -8.40 2.22 -3.97
N LEU A 14 -7.28 2.89 -4.20
CA LEU A 14 -7.17 4.34 -4.22
C LEU A 14 -7.21 4.82 -5.69
N ASP A 15 -8.41 5.14 -6.17
CA ASP A 15 -8.68 5.59 -7.55
C ASP A 15 -8.57 7.11 -7.73
N GLU A 16 -8.30 7.85 -6.65
CA GLU A 16 -8.09 9.29 -6.63
C GLU A 16 -6.90 9.66 -5.75
N ASP A 17 -6.37 10.88 -5.93
CA ASP A 17 -5.23 11.35 -5.15
C ASP A 17 -5.64 11.65 -3.71
N ILE A 18 -5.14 10.89 -2.74
CA ILE A 18 -5.56 10.95 -1.33
C ILE A 18 -4.38 11.23 -0.40
N ALA A 19 -4.59 12.10 0.59
CA ALA A 19 -3.80 12.18 1.81
C ALA A 19 -4.62 11.62 2.99
N LEU A 20 -4.15 10.56 3.62
CA LEU A 20 -4.85 9.89 4.72
C LEU A 20 -4.25 10.25 6.08
N TYR A 21 -5.07 10.84 6.94
CA TYR A 21 -4.82 11.16 8.35
C TYR A 21 -5.66 10.24 9.25
N GLY A 22 -5.43 8.94 9.12
CA GLY A 22 -6.30 7.94 9.72
C GLY A 22 -5.82 6.52 9.47
N ARG A 23 -6.71 5.54 9.64
CA ARG A 23 -6.35 4.13 9.55
C ARG A 23 -7.09 3.43 8.42
N ILE A 24 -6.39 2.58 7.67
CA ILE A 24 -6.99 1.51 6.85
C ILE A 24 -6.84 0.20 7.62
N SER A 25 -7.95 -0.48 7.93
CA SER A 25 -7.97 -1.72 8.74
C SER A 25 -7.41 -2.95 8.00
N GLY A 26 -7.32 -2.90 6.66
CA GLY A 26 -6.69 -3.91 5.81
C GLY A 26 -5.49 -3.37 5.03
N GLY A 27 -5.29 -3.87 3.81
CA GLY A 27 -4.29 -3.35 2.87
C GLY A 27 -4.83 -2.22 1.97
N ALA A 28 -3.96 -1.66 1.14
CA ALA A 28 -4.36 -0.68 0.12
C ALA A 28 -3.60 -0.86 -1.18
N THR A 29 -4.23 -0.48 -2.29
CA THR A 29 -3.60 -0.41 -3.62
C THR A 29 -3.68 1.02 -4.14
N VAL A 30 -2.53 1.66 -4.37
CA VAL A 30 -2.45 2.93 -5.11
C VAL A 30 -2.52 2.61 -6.59
N ARG A 31 -3.60 3.04 -7.25
CA ARG A 31 -3.78 2.76 -8.68
C ARG A 31 -2.81 3.54 -9.55
N SER A 32 -2.61 3.03 -10.75
CA SER A 32 -1.74 3.66 -11.75
C SER A 32 -2.06 5.15 -11.94
N GLY A 33 -1.01 5.96 -11.98
CA GLY A 33 -1.07 7.41 -12.13
C GLY A 33 -1.65 8.16 -10.92
N LYS A 34 -2.03 7.48 -9.83
CA LYS A 34 -2.56 8.12 -8.62
C LYS A 34 -1.48 8.42 -7.61
N ARG A 35 -1.76 9.40 -6.75
CA ARG A 35 -0.89 9.83 -5.67
C ARG A 35 -1.50 9.58 -4.30
N PHE A 36 -0.75 8.93 -3.43
CA PHE A 36 -1.12 8.66 -2.05
C PHE A 36 -0.10 9.20 -1.07
N ILE A 37 -0.57 9.87 -0.01
CA ILE A 37 0.25 10.26 1.15
C ILE A 37 -0.34 9.62 2.40
N LEU A 38 0.43 8.79 3.08
CA LEU A 38 0.03 8.18 4.34
C LEU A 38 0.63 8.95 5.50
N HIS A 39 -0.20 9.63 6.29
CA HIS A 39 0.18 10.19 7.60
C HIS A 39 -0.21 9.27 8.77
N GLY A 40 -1.19 8.38 8.58
CA GLY A 40 -1.64 7.45 9.60
C GLY A 40 -1.13 6.02 9.40
N THR A 41 -2.04 5.03 9.40
CA THR A 41 -1.66 3.61 9.42
C THR A 41 -2.40 2.79 8.36
N ILE A 42 -1.69 1.92 7.66
CA ILE A 42 -2.26 0.78 6.93
C ILE A 42 -1.93 -0.46 7.75
N ALA A 43 -2.95 -1.22 8.15
CA ALA A 43 -2.75 -2.42 8.97
C ALA A 43 -2.28 -3.63 8.18
N GLY A 44 -2.48 -3.64 6.85
CA GLY A 44 -1.99 -4.69 5.95
C GLY A 44 -0.91 -4.20 4.99
N ASP A 45 -0.89 -4.82 3.81
CA ASP A 45 0.08 -4.53 2.75
C ASP A 45 -0.31 -3.27 1.95
N LEU A 46 0.69 -2.57 1.42
CA LEU A 46 0.52 -1.46 0.47
C LEU A 46 1.06 -1.89 -0.89
N ARG A 47 0.22 -1.90 -1.92
CA ARG A 47 0.63 -2.14 -3.31
C ARG A 47 0.64 -0.83 -4.08
N VAL A 48 1.72 -0.56 -4.80
CA VAL A 48 1.90 0.66 -5.60
C VAL A 48 2.08 0.25 -7.05
N GLU A 49 1.05 0.52 -7.85
CA GLU A 49 1.03 0.16 -9.27
C GLU A 49 1.97 1.05 -10.10
N LYS A 50 2.17 0.65 -11.35
CA LYS A 50 2.97 1.41 -12.32
C LYS A 50 2.55 2.87 -12.39
N ASP A 51 3.53 3.77 -12.45
CA ASP A 51 3.33 5.23 -12.55
C ASP A 51 2.60 5.87 -11.36
N ALA A 52 2.24 5.08 -10.33
CA ALA A 52 1.68 5.58 -9.09
C ALA A 52 2.76 6.16 -8.18
N ARG A 53 2.36 7.05 -7.26
CA ARG A 53 3.27 7.68 -6.29
C ARG A 53 2.75 7.51 -4.87
N ALA A 54 3.54 6.94 -3.99
CA ALA A 54 3.23 6.78 -2.58
C ALA A 54 4.28 7.46 -1.70
N VAL A 55 3.85 8.36 -0.81
CA VAL A 55 4.70 8.95 0.23
C VAL A 55 4.21 8.43 1.57
N VAL A 56 5.04 7.66 2.25
CA VAL A 56 4.69 6.98 3.51
C VAL A 56 5.38 7.68 4.67
N ARG A 57 4.66 8.57 5.34
CA ARG A 57 5.12 9.26 6.57
C ARG A 57 4.65 8.56 7.85
N GLY A 58 3.61 7.74 7.74
CA GLY A 58 3.09 6.92 8.82
C GLY A 58 3.59 5.48 8.76
N THR A 59 2.71 4.53 9.08
CA THR A 59 3.07 3.12 9.23
C THR A 59 2.32 2.23 8.25
N VAL A 60 3.05 1.39 7.53
CA VAL A 60 2.50 0.21 6.85
C VAL A 60 2.89 -1.00 7.68
N ALA A 61 1.93 -1.60 8.39
CA ALA A 61 2.23 -2.73 9.28
C ALA A 61 2.61 -4.01 8.51
N GLY A 62 2.20 -4.11 7.23
CA GLY A 62 2.61 -5.17 6.34
C GLY A 62 3.75 -4.77 5.39
N ARG A 63 3.77 -5.42 4.23
CA ARG A 63 4.77 -5.21 3.19
C ARG A 63 4.34 -4.14 2.19
N ILE A 64 5.30 -3.31 1.77
CA ILE A 64 5.14 -2.44 0.61
C ILE A 64 5.59 -3.20 -0.65
N TYR A 65 4.70 -3.38 -1.62
CA TYR A 65 5.01 -3.91 -2.94
C TYR A 65 5.04 -2.75 -3.95
N ASN A 66 6.21 -2.48 -4.53
CA ASN A 66 6.37 -1.51 -5.59
C ASN A 66 6.42 -2.23 -6.96
N ASP A 67 5.36 -2.13 -7.74
CA ASP A 67 5.21 -2.80 -9.04
C ASP A 67 5.50 -1.89 -10.24
N GLY A 68 6.35 -0.89 -10.07
CA GLY A 68 6.73 0.06 -11.15
C GLY A 68 6.31 1.50 -10.87
N GLY A 69 5.97 1.82 -9.63
CA GLY A 69 5.69 3.18 -9.18
C GLY A 69 6.88 3.80 -8.45
N ARG A 70 6.61 4.92 -7.79
CA ARG A 70 7.55 5.61 -6.91
C ARG A 70 7.08 5.55 -5.46
N VAL A 71 7.91 4.99 -4.59
CA VAL A 71 7.67 4.94 -3.15
C VAL A 71 8.72 5.78 -2.44
N GLU A 72 8.27 6.69 -1.58
CA GLU A 72 9.12 7.46 -0.68
C GLU A 72 8.73 7.11 0.75
N LEU A 73 9.57 6.34 1.45
CA LEU A 73 9.32 5.89 2.81
C LEU A 73 10.08 6.78 3.79
N PHE A 74 9.32 7.49 4.63
CA PHE A 74 9.81 8.31 5.75
C PHE A 74 9.44 7.71 7.12
N GLY A 75 8.41 6.87 7.16
CA GLY A 75 7.92 6.23 8.39
C GLY A 75 8.39 4.78 8.53
N MET A 76 7.45 3.87 8.70
CA MET A 76 7.74 2.46 8.98
C MET A 76 7.05 1.51 8.00
N ALA A 77 7.76 0.44 7.64
CA ALA A 77 7.20 -0.73 6.96
C ALA A 77 7.77 -2.03 7.57
N ASP A 78 7.02 -3.13 7.55
CA ASP A 78 7.58 -4.43 7.95
C ASP A 78 8.65 -4.89 6.95
N ALA A 79 8.33 -4.80 5.66
CA ALA A 79 9.21 -5.16 4.56
C ALA A 79 8.91 -4.35 3.30
N ILE A 80 9.84 -4.36 2.35
CA ILE A 80 9.69 -3.77 1.03
C ILE A 80 10.06 -4.81 -0.03
N ALA A 81 9.24 -4.89 -1.08
CA ALA A 81 9.52 -5.68 -2.27
C ALA A 81 9.42 -4.80 -3.52
N SER A 82 10.49 -4.76 -4.30
CA SER A 82 10.53 -4.11 -5.62
C SER A 82 10.32 -5.17 -6.68
N ASN A 83 9.11 -5.23 -7.25
CA ASN A 83 8.70 -6.28 -8.19
C ASN A 83 8.90 -5.90 -9.66
N SER A 84 9.32 -4.66 -9.94
CA SER A 84 9.57 -4.14 -11.27
C SER A 84 10.89 -3.38 -11.32
N HIS A 85 11.59 -3.47 -12.45
CA HIS A 85 12.80 -2.69 -12.74
C HIS A 85 12.51 -1.21 -12.93
N ASP A 86 11.27 -0.85 -13.29
CA ASP A 86 10.83 0.54 -13.47
C ASP A 86 10.48 1.21 -12.12
N GLY A 87 10.37 0.43 -11.05
CA GLY A 87 9.99 0.90 -9.74
C GLY A 87 11.16 1.56 -9.00
N VAL A 88 10.90 2.73 -8.42
CA VAL A 88 11.88 3.42 -7.58
C VAL A 88 11.37 3.48 -6.15
N THR A 89 12.15 2.95 -5.21
CA THR A 89 11.87 3.06 -3.78
C THR A 89 12.99 3.84 -3.10
N ILE A 90 12.65 4.97 -2.51
CA ILE A 90 13.54 5.82 -1.73
C ILE A 90 13.18 5.61 -0.26
N ILE A 91 14.17 5.27 0.54
CA ILE A 91 14.02 5.06 1.99
C ILE A 91 14.80 6.17 2.67
N ASP A 92 14.10 6.99 3.44
CA ASP A 92 14.71 8.03 4.26
C ASP A 92 15.64 7.38 5.32
N PRO A 93 16.80 8.00 5.65
CA PRO A 93 17.70 7.45 6.66
C PRO A 93 17.07 7.23 8.05
N ALA A 94 16.01 7.97 8.38
CA ALA A 94 15.27 7.81 9.65
C ALA A 94 14.11 6.82 9.55
N ALA A 95 13.81 6.28 8.36
CA ALA A 95 12.76 5.29 8.20
C ALA A 95 13.14 3.92 8.78
N HIS A 96 12.14 3.17 9.21
CA HIS A 96 12.31 1.83 9.78
C HIS A 96 11.76 0.75 8.86
N VAL A 97 12.61 -0.23 8.52
CA VAL A 97 12.22 -1.45 7.81
C VAL A 97 12.61 -2.64 8.69
N LEU A 98 11.62 -3.41 9.17
CA LEU A 98 11.81 -4.40 10.24
C LEU A 98 12.44 -5.73 9.78
N GLY A 99 12.50 -5.98 8.47
CA GLY A 99 13.18 -7.15 7.91
C GLY A 99 12.29 -8.36 7.64
N GLY A 100 10.96 -8.18 7.64
CA GLY A 100 10.01 -9.17 7.16
C GLY A 100 10.03 -10.49 7.93
N GLY A 101 9.34 -10.52 9.08
CA GLY A 101 8.85 -11.80 9.58
C GLY A 101 8.03 -12.49 8.47
N LYS A 102 8.06 -13.82 8.36
CA LYS A 102 7.32 -14.57 7.32
C LYS A 102 5.82 -14.23 7.36
N HIS A 103 5.41 -13.17 6.66
CA HIS A 103 4.03 -12.74 6.59
C HIS A 103 3.31 -13.76 5.71
N ARG A 104 2.63 -14.71 6.35
CA ARG A 104 1.75 -15.68 5.68
C ARG A 104 0.60 -14.87 5.11
N SER A 105 0.70 -14.51 3.84
CA SER A 105 -0.35 -13.84 3.08
C SER A 105 -1.64 -14.63 3.25
N ALA A 106 -2.61 -14.08 3.99
CA ALA A 106 -3.98 -14.55 3.93
C ALA A 106 -4.44 -14.29 2.49
N ALA A 107 -4.58 -15.37 1.73
CA ALA A 107 -4.93 -15.32 0.32
C ALA A 107 -6.18 -14.44 0.15
N PHE A 108 -6.02 -13.31 -0.56
CA PHE A 108 -7.12 -12.53 -1.07
C PHE A 108 -7.86 -13.40 -2.09
N ARG A 109 -8.82 -14.20 -1.61
CA ARG A 109 -9.69 -15.01 -2.45
C ARG A 109 -10.60 -14.06 -3.21
N ARG A 110 -10.31 -13.86 -4.50
CA ARG A 110 -11.30 -13.32 -5.43
C ARG A 110 -12.49 -14.26 -5.39
N SER A 111 -13.60 -13.77 -4.86
CA SER A 111 -14.93 -14.35 -5.06
C SER A 111 -15.21 -14.35 -6.56
N GLY A 112 -14.91 -15.46 -7.22
CA GLY A 112 -15.34 -15.76 -8.57
C GLY A 112 -16.67 -16.49 -8.47
N THR A 113 -17.74 -15.80 -8.83
CA THR A 113 -19.06 -16.37 -9.09
C THR A 113 -18.92 -17.51 -10.09
N ARG A 114 -19.10 -18.75 -9.64
CA ARG A 114 -19.30 -19.90 -10.54
C ARG A 114 -20.74 -19.83 -11.06
N HIS A 115 -20.90 -19.43 -12.32
CA HIS A 115 -22.08 -19.80 -13.08
C HIS A 115 -21.92 -21.27 -13.51
N LEU A 116 -22.78 -22.15 -13.00
CA LEU A 116 -22.99 -23.49 -13.53
C LEU A 116 -23.84 -23.38 -14.80
N PRO A 117 -23.50 -24.08 -15.91
CA PRO A 117 -24.46 -24.31 -16.97
C PRO A 117 -25.41 -25.46 -16.60
N LEU A 118 -26.64 -25.37 -17.11
CA LEU A 118 -27.72 -26.36 -17.03
C LEU A 118 -27.38 -27.63 -17.84
#